data_AF-A0AA42VJK3-F1
#
_entry.id   AF-A0AA42VJK3-F1
#
_cell.length_a   1.000
_cell.length_b   1.000
_cell.length_c   1.000
_cell.angle_alpha   90.00
_cell.angle_beta   90.00
_cell.angle_gamma   90.00
#
_symmetry.space_group_name_H-M   'P 1'
#
loop_
_entity.id
_entity.type
_entity.pdbx_description
1 polymer ?
#
loop_
_entity_poly.entity_id
_entity_poly.type
_entity_poly.pdbx_seq_one_letter_code
_entity_poly.pdbx_strand_id
1 'polypeptide(L)'
;MRNEDELIAELRLWGNAHVNRFALSRADRSYHVLDKARDLAPGTTENAMRDLVGRDGSERRSFMAERSGVPGMGMLPAWAVDPVRSTNDADHPHDNPEIAVDLGIPDELRWIDRAVAAMHRQSPLRAIILRVEYTSAVSRGIKARMACEQFEKEMARRLGIEPIEAPDDEPPALSVRQYRHELARALDLLRGMRWAIAA
;
A
#
# COMPACT_ATOMS: atom_id res chain seq x y z
N MET A 1 11.33 34.96 23.58
CA MET A 1 10.28 33.95 23.28
C MET A 1 10.63 33.24 21.98
N ARG A 2 11.12 32.00 22.06
CA ARG A 2 11.36 31.08 20.93
C ARG A 2 10.08 30.26 20.64
N ASN A 3 8.92 30.88 20.90
CA ASN A 3 7.63 30.21 20.93
C ASN A 3 7.05 30.24 19.53
N GLU A 4 6.93 29.03 18.97
CA GLU A 4 6.12 28.64 17.81
C GLU A 4 6.68 29.05 16.45
N ASP A 5 7.72 28.31 16.03
CA ASP A 5 8.04 28.19 14.60
C ASP A 5 6.82 27.58 13.91
N GLU A 6 6.08 28.38 13.13
CA GLU A 6 4.86 28.00 12.40
C GLU A 6 5.09 26.71 11.59
N LEU A 7 6.28 26.56 11.00
CA LEU A 7 6.62 25.37 10.24
C LEU A 7 6.60 24.11 11.10
N ILE A 8 7.09 24.20 12.34
CA ILE A 8 7.09 23.06 13.27
C ILE A 8 5.66 22.68 13.66
N ALA A 9 4.76 23.67 13.79
CA ALA A 9 3.34 23.41 14.05
C ALA A 9 2.68 22.71 12.87
N GLU A 10 2.88 23.20 11.64
CA GLU A 10 2.38 22.56 10.41
C GLU A 10 2.95 21.15 10.22
N LEU A 11 4.24 20.93 10.52
CA LEU A 11 4.86 19.60 10.45
C LEU A 11 4.29 18.62 11.47
N ARG A 12 3.92 19.09 12.67
CA ARG A 12 3.23 18.25 13.67
C ARG A 12 1.82 17.88 13.20
N LEU A 13 1.08 18.83 12.63
CA LEU A 13 -0.24 18.57 12.04
C LEU A 13 -0.13 17.59 10.86
N TRP A 14 0.85 17.79 9.99
CA TRP A 14 1.15 16.90 8.88
C TRP A 14 1.53 15.50 9.36
N GLY A 15 2.38 15.39 10.37
CA GLY A 15 2.75 14.10 10.96
C GLY A 15 1.55 13.36 11.52
N ASN A 16 0.66 14.07 12.24
CA ASN A 16 -0.59 13.51 12.75
C ASN A 16 -1.53 13.04 11.62
N ALA A 17 -1.73 13.88 10.60
CA ALA A 17 -2.52 13.53 9.42
C ALA A 17 -1.92 12.35 8.65
N HIS A 18 -0.60 12.23 8.59
CA HIS A 18 0.08 11.14 7.91
C HIS A 18 -0.07 9.81 8.66
N VAL A 19 0.02 9.81 9.99
CA VAL A 19 -0.21 8.62 10.83
C VAL A 19 -1.66 8.16 10.75
N ASN A 20 -2.60 9.12 10.73
CA ASN A 20 -4.04 8.85 10.65
C ASN A 20 -4.58 8.89 9.22
N ARG A 21 -3.71 8.77 8.21
CA ARG A 21 -4.08 8.83 6.79
C ARG A 21 -5.05 7.71 6.42
N PHE A 22 -4.88 6.54 7.03
CA PHE A 22 -5.74 5.40 6.80
C PHE A 22 -6.80 5.32 7.89
N ALA A 23 -8.06 5.51 7.52
CA ALA A 23 -9.18 5.14 8.37
C ALA A 23 -9.46 3.65 8.21
N LEU A 24 -9.40 2.90 9.30
CA LEU A 24 -9.90 1.53 9.33
C LEU A 24 -11.43 1.60 9.35
N SER A 25 -12.07 1.35 8.21
CA SER A 25 -13.50 1.11 8.18
C SER A 25 -13.73 -0.31 8.71
N ARG A 26 -14.20 -0.44 9.95
CA ARG A 26 -14.75 -1.69 10.46
C ARG A 26 -16.23 -1.71 10.12
N ALA A 27 -16.55 -2.17 8.91
CA ALA A 27 -17.92 -2.52 8.62
C ALA A 27 -18.16 -3.90 9.25
N ASP A 28 -19.11 -4.01 10.19
CA ASP A 28 -19.74 -5.31 10.43
C ASP A 28 -20.18 -5.83 9.07
N ARG A 29 -19.84 -7.08 8.71
CA ARG A 29 -20.23 -7.66 7.42
C ARG A 29 -21.74 -7.52 7.25
N SER A 30 -22.19 -6.49 6.53
CA SER A 30 -23.60 -6.26 6.28
C SER A 30 -23.99 -7.15 5.13
N TYR A 31 -24.23 -8.44 5.42
CA TYR A 31 -24.88 -9.33 4.47
C TYR A 31 -26.28 -8.78 4.19
N HIS A 32 -26.61 -8.52 2.93
CA HIS A 32 -27.97 -8.15 2.58
C HIS A 32 -28.90 -9.33 2.91
N VAL A 33 -30.04 -9.07 3.55
CA VAL A 33 -30.97 -10.13 4.01
C VAL A 33 -31.44 -11.01 2.85
N LEU A 34 -31.54 -10.43 1.64
CA LEU A 34 -31.90 -11.16 0.43
C LEU A 34 -30.78 -12.07 -0.10
N ASP A 35 -29.50 -11.78 0.17
CA ASP A 35 -28.41 -12.68 -0.23
C ASP A 35 -28.45 -13.96 0.61
N LYS A 36 -28.68 -13.83 1.92
CA LYS A 36 -28.89 -14.99 2.80
C LYS A 36 -30.13 -15.79 2.40
N ALA A 37 -31.20 -15.12 1.97
CA ALA A 37 -32.41 -15.78 1.51
C ALA A 37 -32.21 -16.49 0.15
N ARG A 38 -31.42 -15.90 -0.76
CA ARG A 38 -31.03 -16.52 -2.04
C ARG A 38 -30.20 -17.77 -1.79
N ASP A 39 -29.18 -17.69 -0.95
CA ASP A 39 -28.26 -18.80 -0.73
C ASP A 39 -28.93 -20.00 -0.03
N LEU A 40 -29.96 -19.73 0.78
CA LEU A 40 -30.79 -20.75 1.44
C LEU A 40 -32.02 -21.19 0.60
N ALA A 41 -32.19 -20.66 -0.62
CA ALA A 41 -33.31 -21.04 -1.48
C ALA A 41 -33.16 -22.50 -1.96
N PRO A 42 -34.26 -23.26 -2.12
CA PRO A 42 -34.19 -24.64 -2.59
C PRO A 42 -33.46 -24.74 -3.95
N GLY A 43 -32.51 -25.67 -4.07
CA GLY A 43 -31.78 -25.94 -5.31
C GLY A 43 -30.49 -25.12 -5.52
N THR A 44 -30.15 -24.15 -4.66
CA THR A 44 -28.90 -23.39 -4.79
C THR A 44 -27.65 -24.24 -4.58
N THR A 45 -27.65 -25.12 -3.58
CA THR A 45 -26.52 -26.02 -3.31
C THR A 45 -26.31 -27.02 -4.44
N GLU A 46 -27.40 -27.54 -5.01
CA GLU A 46 -27.39 -28.47 -6.14
C GLU A 46 -26.93 -27.78 -7.43
N ASN A 47 -27.38 -26.55 -7.69
CA ASN A 47 -26.91 -25.74 -8.82
C ASN A 47 -25.44 -25.34 -8.66
N ALA A 48 -25.00 -24.94 -7.46
CA ALA A 48 -23.60 -24.62 -7.19
C ALA A 48 -22.68 -25.85 -7.34
N MET A 49 -23.14 -27.04 -6.93
CA MET A 49 -22.43 -28.30 -7.20
C MET A 49 -22.39 -28.62 -8.70
N ARG A 50 -23.47 -28.35 -9.44
CA ARG A 50 -23.53 -28.53 -10.90
C ARG A 50 -22.57 -27.60 -11.63
N ASP A 51 -22.48 -26.34 -11.22
CA ASP A 51 -21.54 -25.35 -11.76
C ASP A 51 -20.08 -25.70 -11.41
N LEU A 52 -19.82 -26.23 -10.21
CA LEU A 52 -18.49 -26.76 -9.84
C LEU A 52 -18.09 -27.95 -10.73
N VAL A 53 -19.04 -28.80 -11.14
CA VAL A 53 -18.81 -29.91 -12.08
C VAL A 53 -18.61 -29.40 -13.52
N GLY A 54 -19.18 -28.26 -13.91
CA GLY A 54 -18.99 -27.61 -15.22
C GLY A 54 -17.67 -26.84 -15.41
N ARG A 55 -16.84 -26.69 -14.36
CA ARG A 55 -15.55 -25.97 -14.39
C ARG A 55 -14.39 -26.74 -15.06
N ASP A 56 -14.68 -27.79 -15.82
CA ASP A 56 -13.70 -28.62 -16.53
C ASP A 56 -13.30 -28.05 -17.91
N GLY A 57 -13.85 -26.88 -18.27
CA GLY A 57 -13.62 -26.21 -19.55
C GLY A 57 -14.18 -26.98 -20.75
N SER A 58 -15.06 -27.96 -20.54
CA SER A 58 -15.68 -28.76 -21.61
C SER A 58 -16.49 -27.89 -22.57
N GLU A 59 -17.30 -26.96 -22.07
CA GLU A 59 -18.10 -26.05 -22.90
C GLU A 59 -17.23 -25.19 -23.82
N ARG A 60 -16.14 -24.62 -23.29
CA ARG A 60 -15.17 -23.85 -24.09
C ARG A 60 -14.47 -24.72 -25.13
N ARG A 61 -14.10 -25.95 -24.78
CA ARG A 61 -13.46 -26.91 -25.70
C ARG A 61 -14.40 -27.38 -26.80
N SER A 62 -15.69 -27.53 -26.52
CA SER A 62 -16.73 -27.80 -27.52
C SER A 62 -16.95 -26.60 -28.44
N PHE A 63 -17.06 -25.38 -27.87
CA PHE A 63 -17.21 -24.13 -28.62
C PHE A 63 -16.04 -23.87 -29.60
N MET A 64 -14.80 -24.15 -29.16
CA MET A 64 -13.61 -24.02 -29.99
C MET A 64 -13.50 -25.16 -31.02
N ALA A 65 -13.96 -26.37 -30.69
CA ALA A 65 -13.99 -27.50 -31.63
C ALA A 65 -14.93 -27.23 -32.82
N GLU A 66 -16.12 -26.70 -32.55
CA GLU A 66 -17.10 -26.29 -33.56
C GLU A 66 -16.52 -25.28 -34.57
N ARG A 67 -15.60 -24.41 -34.11
CA ARG A 67 -14.97 -23.35 -34.91
C ARG A 67 -13.57 -23.70 -35.44
N SER A 68 -13.08 -24.91 -35.15
CA SER A 68 -11.74 -25.36 -35.57
C SER A 68 -11.66 -25.72 -37.06
N GLY A 69 -12.81 -25.94 -37.71
CA GLY A 69 -12.88 -26.41 -39.11
C GLY A 69 -12.49 -27.87 -39.32
N VAL A 70 -12.21 -28.62 -38.24
CA VAL A 70 -11.86 -30.05 -38.31
C VAL A 70 -13.15 -30.90 -38.37
N PRO A 71 -13.38 -31.64 -39.47
CA PRO A 71 -14.60 -32.45 -39.62
C PRO A 71 -14.67 -33.55 -38.54
N GLY A 72 -15.79 -33.62 -37.82
CA GLY A 72 -16.02 -34.63 -36.78
C GLY A 72 -15.36 -34.35 -35.43
N MET A 73 -14.71 -33.20 -35.25
CA MET A 73 -14.14 -32.81 -33.96
C MET A 73 -15.22 -32.21 -33.06
N GLY A 74 -15.74 -33.02 -32.13
CA GLY A 74 -16.78 -32.59 -31.18
C GLY A 74 -16.25 -31.83 -29.96
N MET A 75 -14.98 -32.03 -29.59
CA MET A 75 -14.36 -31.37 -28.44
C MET A 75 -12.84 -31.32 -28.61
N LEU A 76 -12.23 -30.17 -28.30
CA LEU A 76 -10.77 -30.05 -28.30
C LEU A 76 -10.15 -30.82 -27.12
N PRO A 77 -8.99 -31.46 -27.32
CA PRO A 77 -8.25 -32.06 -26.23
C PRO A 77 -7.69 -30.98 -25.29
N ALA A 78 -7.57 -31.31 -24.01
CA ALA A 78 -7.20 -30.35 -22.96
C ALA A 78 -5.82 -29.70 -23.17
N TRP A 79 -4.88 -30.35 -23.84
CA TRP A 79 -3.57 -29.78 -24.16
C TRP A 79 -3.61 -28.71 -25.26
N ALA A 80 -4.66 -28.69 -26.09
CA ALA A 80 -4.82 -27.77 -27.21
C ALA A 80 -5.54 -26.46 -26.81
N VAL A 81 -6.01 -26.37 -25.57
CA VAL A 81 -6.62 -25.17 -24.99
C VAL A 81 -5.79 -24.76 -23.79
N ASP A 82 -5.35 -23.51 -23.77
CA ASP A 82 -4.61 -22.94 -22.65
C ASP A 82 -5.44 -23.13 -21.36
N PRO A 83 -4.91 -23.77 -20.29
CA PRO A 83 -5.62 -23.98 -19.04
C PRO A 83 -5.76 -22.67 -18.25
N VAL A 84 -6.26 -21.63 -18.89
CA VAL A 84 -6.74 -20.44 -18.22
C VAL A 84 -8.07 -20.84 -17.59
N ARG A 85 -8.02 -21.23 -16.32
CA ARG A 85 -9.19 -21.26 -15.45
C ARG A 85 -9.87 -19.91 -15.66
N SER A 86 -11.11 -19.90 -16.15
CA SER A 86 -11.91 -18.68 -16.11
C SER A 86 -12.08 -18.36 -14.63
N THR A 87 -11.26 -17.43 -14.14
CA THR A 87 -11.52 -16.80 -12.86
C THR A 87 -12.93 -16.25 -12.98
N ASN A 88 -13.83 -16.71 -12.12
CA ASN A 88 -15.21 -16.28 -12.12
C ASN A 88 -15.23 -14.78 -11.85
N ASP A 89 -15.40 -13.99 -12.91
CA ASP A 89 -15.56 -12.54 -12.86
C ASP A 89 -16.94 -12.13 -12.29
N ALA A 90 -17.80 -13.13 -12.01
CA ALA A 90 -18.95 -12.98 -11.14
C ALA A 90 -18.64 -13.20 -9.64
N ASP A 91 -17.37 -13.42 -9.26
CA ASP A 91 -16.98 -13.30 -7.85
C ASP A 91 -17.35 -11.88 -7.39
N HIS A 92 -18.20 -11.82 -6.37
CA HIS A 92 -18.59 -10.56 -5.77
C HIS A 92 -17.33 -9.78 -5.40
N PRO A 93 -17.32 -8.44 -5.56
CA PRO A 93 -16.27 -7.63 -4.96
C PRO A 93 -16.11 -8.11 -3.52
N HIS A 94 -14.89 -8.52 -3.15
CA HIS A 94 -14.65 -8.93 -1.78
C HIS A 94 -14.93 -7.73 -0.89
N ASP A 95 -16.10 -7.71 -0.26
CA ASP A 95 -16.44 -6.81 0.83
C ASP A 95 -15.57 -7.21 2.02
N ASN A 96 -14.29 -6.84 1.94
CA ASN A 96 -13.38 -6.99 3.04
C ASN A 96 -13.95 -6.09 4.16
N PRO A 97 -14.39 -6.67 5.29
CA PRO A 97 -14.99 -5.89 6.38
C PRO A 97 -14.01 -4.90 7.00
N GLU A 98 -12.72 -5.05 6.68
CA GLU A 98 -11.61 -4.21 7.09
C GLU A 98 -10.94 -3.64 5.82
N ILE A 99 -11.51 -2.55 5.29
CA ILE A 99 -10.84 -1.77 4.25
C ILE A 99 -10.21 -0.54 4.91
N ALA A 100 -8.89 -0.44 4.80
CA ALA A 100 -8.18 0.78 5.10
C ALA A 100 -8.46 1.80 3.99
N VAL A 101 -9.27 2.81 4.29
CA VAL A 101 -9.57 3.90 3.36
C VAL A 101 -8.54 5.01 3.54
N ASP A 102 -7.86 5.38 2.47
CA ASP A 102 -6.95 6.52 2.44
C ASP A 102 -7.75 7.84 2.45
N LEU A 103 -7.75 8.54 3.58
CA LEU A 103 -8.35 9.86 3.74
C LEU A 103 -7.50 10.97 3.13
N GLY A 104 -6.26 10.68 2.75
CA GLY A 104 -5.31 11.63 2.21
C GLY A 104 -4.74 12.60 3.25
N ILE A 105 -3.95 13.55 2.75
CA ILE A 105 -3.39 14.65 3.55
C ILE A 105 -4.22 15.91 3.27
N PRO A 106 -4.61 16.70 4.30
CA PRO A 106 -5.32 17.96 4.14
C PRO A 106 -4.64 18.88 3.12
N ASP A 107 -5.43 19.62 2.34
CA ASP A 107 -4.93 20.47 1.24
C ASP A 107 -3.88 21.49 1.70
N GLU A 108 -4.10 22.08 2.87
CA GLU A 108 -3.22 23.05 3.52
C GLU A 108 -1.80 22.49 3.78
N LEU A 109 -1.68 21.17 3.92
CA LEU A 109 -0.44 20.46 4.25
C LEU A 109 0.15 19.70 3.06
N ARG A 110 -0.53 19.69 1.90
CA ARG A 110 -0.05 19.00 0.69
C ARG A 110 1.27 19.56 0.17
N TRP A 111 1.54 20.84 0.43
CA TRP A 111 2.82 21.45 0.06
C TRP A 111 3.99 20.76 0.79
N ILE A 112 3.80 20.37 2.06
CA ILE A 112 4.79 19.63 2.85
C ILE A 112 5.03 18.26 2.23
N ASP A 113 3.97 17.53 1.86
CA ASP A 113 4.11 16.21 1.24
C ASP A 113 4.88 16.27 -0.08
N ARG A 114 4.58 17.27 -0.92
CA ARG A 114 5.33 17.53 -2.16
C ARG A 114 6.79 17.90 -1.89
N ALA A 115 7.04 18.76 -0.90
CA ALA A 115 8.38 19.17 -0.51
C ALA A 115 9.20 17.98 0.03
N VAL A 116 8.60 17.12 0.86
CA VAL A 116 9.23 15.90 1.36
C VAL A 116 9.51 14.92 0.22
N ALA A 117 8.58 14.74 -0.72
CA ALA A 117 8.82 13.90 -1.90
C ALA A 117 9.94 14.44 -2.80
N ALA A 118 10.02 15.75 -2.99
CA ALA A 118 11.13 16.39 -3.69
C ALA A 118 12.46 16.22 -2.96
N MET A 119 12.47 16.43 -1.64
CA MET A 119 13.63 16.20 -0.78
C MET A 119 14.07 14.74 -0.83
N HIS A 120 13.14 13.79 -0.86
CA HIS A 120 13.45 12.35 -0.89
C HIS A 120 14.20 11.92 -2.17
N ARG A 121 13.96 12.61 -3.29
CA ARG A 121 14.71 12.40 -4.54
C ARG A 121 16.15 12.90 -4.44
N GLN A 122 16.36 14.05 -3.79
CA GLN A 122 17.69 14.69 -3.68
C GLN A 122 18.52 14.15 -2.51
N SER A 123 17.87 13.92 -1.37
CA SER A 123 18.48 13.51 -0.10
C SER A 123 17.51 12.60 0.66
N PRO A 124 17.46 11.30 0.31
CA PRO A 124 16.53 10.34 0.91
C PRO A 124 16.66 10.27 2.44
N LEU A 125 17.87 10.29 2.97
CA LEU A 125 18.12 10.25 4.42
C LEU A 125 17.41 11.40 5.17
N ARG A 126 17.50 12.64 4.66
CA ARG A 126 16.87 13.80 5.31
C ARG A 126 15.36 13.74 5.28
N ALA A 127 14.79 13.30 4.15
CA ALA A 127 13.36 13.11 4.04
C ALA A 127 12.85 12.02 4.99
N ILE A 128 13.59 10.92 5.13
CA ILE A 128 13.28 9.83 6.07
C ILE A 128 13.37 10.33 7.51
N ILE A 129 14.45 11.02 7.89
CA ILE A 129 14.62 11.60 9.23
C ILE A 129 13.47 12.55 9.57
N LEU A 130 13.10 13.43 8.64
CA LEU A 130 11.98 14.36 8.85
C LEU A 130 10.67 13.60 9.03
N ARG A 131 10.40 12.59 8.20
CA ARG A 131 9.20 11.75 8.34
C ARG A 131 9.17 11.07 9.72
N VAL A 132 10.23 10.36 10.09
CA VAL A 132 10.33 9.66 11.39
C VAL A 132 10.18 10.63 12.57
N GLU A 133 10.75 11.84 12.50
CA GLU A 133 10.65 12.81 13.60
C GLU A 133 9.20 13.21 13.89
N TYR A 134 8.39 13.41 12.85
CA TYR A 134 7.03 13.95 12.98
C TYR A 134 5.92 12.89 12.94
N THR A 135 6.19 11.67 12.48
CA THR A 135 5.20 10.56 12.48
C THR A 135 5.38 9.57 13.61
N SER A 136 6.49 9.62 14.38
CA SER A 136 6.74 8.68 15.48
C SER A 136 6.86 9.40 16.83
N ALA A 137 6.22 8.84 17.86
CA ALA A 137 6.22 9.33 19.24
C ALA A 137 7.26 8.61 20.13
N VAL A 138 8.39 8.18 19.57
CA VAL A 138 9.45 7.47 20.31
C VAL A 138 10.66 8.36 20.62
N SER A 139 11.57 7.86 21.46
CA SER A 139 12.80 8.57 21.82
C SER A 139 13.70 8.81 20.60
N ARG A 140 14.52 9.87 20.63
CA ARG A 140 15.41 10.20 19.49
C ARG A 140 16.44 9.13 19.16
N GLY A 141 16.86 8.33 20.14
CA GLY A 141 17.74 7.18 19.90
C GLY A 141 17.05 6.13 19.03
N ILE A 142 15.80 5.79 19.38
CA ILE A 142 14.99 4.84 18.61
C ILE A 142 14.68 5.41 17.22
N LYS A 143 14.34 6.70 17.11
CA LYS A 143 14.10 7.37 15.82
C LYS A 143 15.33 7.34 14.90
N ALA A 144 16.53 7.53 15.45
CA ALA A 144 17.77 7.44 14.67
C ALA A 144 17.95 6.03 14.10
N ARG A 145 17.68 4.99 14.90
CA ARG A 145 17.69 3.60 14.43
C ARG A 145 16.65 3.34 13.34
N MET A 146 15.39 3.74 13.57
CA MET A 146 14.31 3.61 12.58
C MET A 146 14.65 4.30 11.26
N ALA A 147 15.27 5.48 11.32
CA ALA A 147 15.69 6.21 10.12
C ALA A 147 16.79 5.48 9.34
N CYS A 148 17.77 4.86 10.04
CA CYS A 148 18.76 4.00 9.42
C CYS A 148 18.13 2.81 8.71
N GLU A 149 17.30 2.03 9.43
CA GLU A 149 16.65 0.84 8.88
C GLU A 149 15.81 1.19 7.63
N GLN A 150 15.07 2.29 7.67
CA GLN A 150 14.28 2.77 6.52
C GLN A 150 15.17 3.22 5.37
N PHE A 151 16.28 3.90 5.66
CA PHE A 151 17.22 4.35 4.64
C PHE A 151 17.91 3.16 3.96
N GLU A 152 18.35 2.16 4.72
CA GLU A 152 18.95 0.93 4.21
C GLU A 152 17.97 0.17 3.31
N LYS A 153 16.72 -0.01 3.76
CA LYS A 153 15.65 -0.61 2.94
C LYS A 153 15.40 0.14 1.64
N GLU A 154 15.40 1.48 1.69
CA GLU A 154 15.22 2.31 0.51
C GLU A 154 16.43 2.23 -0.44
N MET A 155 17.66 2.20 0.07
CA MET A 155 18.86 2.03 -0.75
C MET A 155 18.93 0.63 -1.36
N ALA A 156 18.60 -0.41 -0.61
CA ALA A 156 18.50 -1.79 -1.09
C ALA A 156 17.48 -1.89 -2.24
N ARG A 157 16.29 -1.31 -2.07
CA ARG A 157 15.27 -1.23 -3.14
C ARG A 157 15.79 -0.52 -4.38
N ARG A 158 16.48 0.62 -4.25
CA ARG A 158 17.01 1.38 -5.39
C ARG A 158 18.13 0.64 -6.13
N LEU A 159 18.93 -0.13 -5.40
CA LEU A 159 20.04 -0.90 -5.95
C LEU A 159 19.61 -2.29 -6.44
N GLY A 160 18.38 -2.73 -6.15
CA GLY A 160 17.90 -4.06 -6.50
C GLY A 160 18.57 -5.18 -5.68
N ILE A 161 19.02 -4.86 -4.46
CA ILE A 161 19.70 -5.79 -3.55
C ILE A 161 18.73 -6.12 -2.41
N GLU A 162 18.83 -7.33 -1.85
CA GLU A 162 18.10 -7.66 -0.61
C GLU A 162 18.63 -6.80 0.56
N PRO A 163 17.73 -6.26 1.40
CA PRO A 163 18.14 -5.47 2.55
C PRO A 163 18.96 -6.34 3.51
N ILE A 164 20.09 -5.81 3.97
CA ILE A 164 20.90 -6.47 4.99
C ILE A 164 20.15 -6.35 6.32
N GLU A 165 19.76 -7.48 6.91
CA GLU A 165 19.23 -7.48 8.27
C GLU A 165 20.39 -7.26 9.24
N ALA A 166 20.44 -6.07 9.84
CA ALA A 166 21.40 -5.77 10.88
C ALA A 166 21.08 -6.61 12.14
N PRO A 167 22.09 -7.14 12.87
CA PRO A 167 21.88 -7.82 14.14
C PRO A 167 21.24 -6.87 15.16
N ASP A 168 20.32 -7.38 15.98
CA ASP A 168 19.58 -6.58 16.98
C ASP A 168 20.48 -5.84 18.01
N ASP A 169 21.70 -6.34 18.23
CA ASP A 169 22.65 -5.85 19.24
C ASP A 169 23.63 -4.78 18.73
N GLU A 170 23.62 -4.42 17.44
CA GLU A 170 24.55 -3.45 16.89
C GLU A 170 24.05 -2.00 17.09
N PRO A 171 24.89 -1.07 17.56
CA PRO A 171 24.49 0.32 17.70
C PRO A 171 24.07 0.90 16.34
N PRO A 172 23.01 1.74 16.28
CA PRO A 172 22.56 2.32 15.03
C PRO A 172 23.68 3.12 14.39
N ALA A 173 23.88 2.92 13.07
CA ALA A 173 24.92 3.61 12.31
C ALA A 173 24.82 5.15 12.41
N LEU A 174 23.62 5.68 12.64
CA LEU A 174 23.38 7.10 12.87
C LEU A 174 23.32 7.42 14.36
N SER A 175 24.34 8.15 14.83
CA SER A 175 24.33 8.69 16.19
C SER A 175 23.22 9.73 16.38
N VAL A 176 22.74 9.91 17.62
CA VAL A 176 21.75 10.95 17.96
C VAL A 176 22.22 12.35 17.57
N ARG A 177 23.53 12.62 17.64
CA ARG A 177 24.11 13.89 17.22
C ARG A 177 23.98 14.11 15.72
N GLN A 178 24.31 13.10 14.91
CA GLN A 178 24.15 13.15 13.46
C GLN A 178 22.68 13.26 13.08
N TYR A 179 21.79 12.49 13.71
CA TYR A 179 20.34 12.60 13.51
C TYR A 179 19.84 14.03 13.72
N ARG A 180 20.23 14.67 14.83
CA ARG A 180 19.86 16.07 15.10
C ARG A 180 20.41 17.04 14.08
N HIS A 181 21.65 16.82 13.62
CA HIS A 181 22.27 17.65 12.61
C HIS A 181 21.51 17.54 11.28
N GLU A 182 21.24 16.32 10.82
CA GLU A 182 20.52 16.10 9.57
C GLU A 182 19.07 16.57 9.64
N LEU A 183 18.40 16.42 10.80
CA LEU A 183 17.08 17.00 11.03
C LEU A 183 17.10 18.52 10.87
N ALA A 184 18.09 19.21 11.46
CA ALA A 184 18.22 20.66 11.32
C ALA A 184 18.41 21.06 9.85
N ARG A 185 19.26 20.33 9.10
CA ARG A 185 19.46 20.56 7.66
C ARG A 185 18.21 20.28 6.84
N ALA A 186 17.44 19.25 7.20
CA ALA A 186 16.16 18.95 6.56
C ALA A 186 15.16 20.09 6.76
N LEU A 187 15.07 20.65 7.97
CA LEU A 187 14.22 21.79 8.26
C LEU A 187 14.65 23.05 7.49
N ASP A 188 15.96 23.32 7.37
CA ASP A 188 16.46 24.45 6.59
C ASP A 188 16.12 24.33 5.11
N LEU A 189 16.24 23.12 4.54
CA LEU A 189 15.82 22.84 3.16
C LEU A 189 14.32 23.07 2.97
N LEU A 190 13.51 22.59 3.92
CA LEU A 190 12.06 22.68 3.84
C LEU A 190 11.57 24.13 3.99
N ARG A 191 12.23 24.93 4.84
CA ARG A 191 12.05 26.39 4.86
C ARG A 191 12.35 26.97 3.49
N GLY A 192 13.50 26.67 2.89
CA GLY A 192 13.85 27.16 1.54
C GLY A 192 12.82 26.80 0.47
N MET A 193 12.27 25.57 0.51
CA MET A 193 11.21 25.14 -0.41
C MET A 193 9.90 25.91 -0.19
N ARG A 194 9.53 26.23 1.06
CA ARG A 194 8.35 27.06 1.37
C ARG A 194 8.44 28.43 0.71
N TRP A 195 9.61 29.08 0.78
CA TRP A 195 9.85 30.36 0.10
C TRP A 195 9.70 30.24 -1.42
N ALA A 196 10.20 29.15 -2.02
CA ALA A 196 10.10 28.93 -3.47
C ALA A 196 8.67 28.63 -3.96
N ILE A 197 7.78 28.14 -3.08
CA ILE A 197 6.36 27.90 -3.41
C ILE A 197 5.53 29.19 -3.26
N ALA A 198 5.96 30.10 -2.37
CA ALA A 198 5.28 31.36 -2.11
C ALA A 198 5.69 32.51 -3.06
N ALA A 199 6.78 32.34 -3.83
CA ALA A 199 7.28 33.28 -4.83
C ALA A 199 6.73 32.96 -6.23
#